data_AF-A0AAW7BA64-F1
#
_entry.id   AF-A0AAW7BA64-F1
#
_cell.length_a   1.000
_cell.length_b   1.000
_cell.length_c   1.000
_cell.angle_alpha   90.00
_cell.angle_beta   90.00
_cell.angle_gamma   90.00
#
_symmetry.space_group_name_H-M   'P 1'
#
loop_
_entity.id
_entity.type
_entity.pdbx_description
1 polymer ?
#
loop_
_entity_poly.entity_id
_entity_poly.type
_entity_poly.pdbx_seq_one_letter_code
_entity_poly.pdbx_strand_id
1 'polypeptide(L)'
;MFIACAPIGGLAPLARRLRCLLLAGVALALPHFAYAQDADLRGSISDDIAAATDTDDAGADTDGFYSPEQDNASSGKGDLSQETPAADPVSEDLTFLPDNIRVGAVLPDDDTVRAQRENLRARPEQGRSFTPEADPYAPIGIRAGSFILKPSLEQGIKATSNGDNSSNGSRAILNETTLRLNALSDWLQHQASLDASGTFSKSISGQDVSEPQANILGRLRLDLANQTTVNAETSYRLRRESASSPNGVVDALKRPLVHTFAGRLGVERDTGLLFGRVTGGLEHDMYGNAELASGGTVTQKDRNNTYASVAIRGGFSLSPALKPFAEVELGKRMFDERIDSNGYERSGRQYALRGGLIFDRGEKFNGEIAAGYMQADSDDPRLANISGPSINAMVNWSPLRGTDMRFFAQTMVDTSTTPGVAGSLQHFASLDITRRVRANLSFNGKLDANIRQNKDGTGTDYTLGAEIGATYWLNRMVAIDARLRHEFQTSQVADREYQSNSIYVGMKFQK
;
A
#
# COMPACT_ATOMS: atom_id res chain seq x y z
N MET A 1 22.82 -32.21 -58.00
CA MET A 1 23.20 -30.82 -58.33
C MET A 1 22.26 -29.90 -57.56
N PHE A 2 22.81 -29.18 -56.57
CA PHE A 2 22.28 -28.03 -55.79
C PHE A 2 20.95 -28.15 -55.00
N ILE A 3 20.99 -28.17 -53.65
CA ILE A 3 20.59 -27.12 -52.64
C ILE A 3 19.05 -27.02 -52.44
N ALA A 4 18.39 -26.93 -51.27
CA ALA A 4 18.69 -26.65 -49.85
C ALA A 4 17.56 -27.23 -48.93
N CYS A 5 17.77 -27.03 -47.63
CA CYS A 5 17.18 -27.66 -46.44
C CYS A 5 15.93 -26.95 -45.83
N ALA A 6 15.21 -27.73 -44.99
CA ALA A 6 14.34 -27.39 -43.85
C ALA A 6 12.81 -27.16 -44.03
N PRO A 7 12.01 -27.86 -43.19
CA PRO A 7 10.84 -27.23 -42.55
C PRO A 7 10.68 -27.53 -41.03
N ILE A 8 10.23 -26.49 -40.31
CA ILE A 8 9.20 -26.46 -39.24
C ILE A 8 9.46 -27.07 -37.84
N GLY A 9 9.18 -26.25 -36.81
CA GLY A 9 8.62 -26.65 -35.49
C GLY A 9 9.41 -26.09 -34.28
N GLY A 10 8.86 -25.39 -33.28
CA GLY A 10 7.48 -25.01 -32.97
C GLY A 10 7.45 -23.92 -31.88
N LEU A 11 6.43 -23.07 -31.93
CA LEU A 11 6.13 -22.04 -30.93
C LEU A 11 5.07 -22.55 -29.95
N ALA A 12 5.42 -22.51 -28.65
CA ALA A 12 4.63 -22.24 -27.45
C ALA A 12 3.35 -23.06 -27.11
N PRO A 13 3.27 -23.64 -25.88
CA PRO A 13 2.00 -23.98 -25.22
C PRO A 13 1.33 -22.77 -24.52
N LEU A 14 1.97 -21.59 -24.54
CA LEU A 14 1.55 -20.42 -23.76
C LEU A 14 0.34 -19.66 -24.34
N ALA A 15 -0.01 -19.90 -25.61
CA ALA A 15 -0.94 -19.07 -26.37
C ALA A 15 -2.43 -19.37 -26.14
N ARG A 16 -2.80 -20.40 -25.38
CA ARG A 16 -4.19 -20.91 -25.35
C ARG A 16 -5.05 -20.42 -24.17
N ARG A 17 -4.53 -19.63 -23.22
CA ARG A 17 -5.26 -19.36 -21.95
C ARG A 17 -5.63 -17.92 -21.63
N LEU A 18 -5.35 -16.92 -22.49
CA LEU A 18 -5.40 -15.51 -22.05
C LEU A 18 -6.36 -14.57 -22.81
N ARG A 19 -7.37 -15.09 -23.52
CA ARG A 19 -8.36 -14.23 -24.20
C ARG A 19 -9.66 -14.19 -23.41
N CYS A 20 -9.91 -13.06 -22.75
CA CYS A 20 -11.20 -12.40 -22.55
C CYS A 20 -11.16 -11.58 -21.26
N LEU A 21 -11.04 -10.25 -21.35
CA LEU A 21 -12.11 -9.33 -20.92
C LEU A 21 -11.63 -7.87 -20.98
N LEU A 22 -12.46 -7.11 -21.68
CA LEU A 22 -12.36 -5.70 -22.05
C LEU A 22 -12.96 -4.78 -20.98
N LEU A 23 -12.51 -3.51 -20.99
CA LEU A 23 -13.26 -2.22 -20.92
C LEU A 23 -14.30 -2.01 -19.78
N ALA A 24 -14.51 -0.86 -19.15
CA ALA A 24 -13.98 0.52 -19.19
C ALA A 24 -14.61 1.35 -18.01
N GLY A 25 -13.97 2.47 -17.61
CA GLY A 25 -14.56 3.72 -17.04
C GLY A 25 -15.04 3.75 -15.56
N VAL A 26 -14.97 4.81 -14.74
CA VAL A 26 -14.55 6.23 -14.79
C VAL A 26 -14.36 6.73 -13.32
N ALA A 27 -13.28 7.51 -13.10
CA ALA A 27 -12.94 8.65 -12.19
C ALA A 27 -13.38 8.80 -10.70
N LEU A 28 -12.39 9.10 -9.82
CA LEU A 28 -12.31 10.24 -8.87
C LEU A 28 -10.89 10.32 -8.25
N ALA A 29 -10.18 11.44 -8.41
CA ALA A 29 -8.73 11.55 -8.20
C ALA A 29 -8.25 11.46 -6.74
N LEU A 30 -7.18 10.71 -6.50
CA LEU A 30 -6.39 10.69 -5.26
C LEU A 30 -4.89 10.56 -5.62
N PRO A 31 -3.96 11.26 -4.94
CA PRO A 31 -2.55 11.24 -5.31
C PRO A 31 -1.91 9.89 -4.96
N HIS A 32 -1.34 9.21 -5.97
CA HIS A 32 -0.69 7.90 -5.82
C HIS A 32 0.85 8.04 -5.83
N PHE A 33 1.50 7.38 -4.86
CA PHE A 33 2.95 7.34 -4.72
C PHE A 33 3.51 6.00 -5.22
N ALA A 34 4.61 6.06 -5.97
CA ALA A 34 5.40 4.91 -6.39
C ALA A 34 6.12 4.27 -5.19
N TYR A 35 5.92 2.97 -4.96
CA TYR A 35 6.60 2.21 -3.91
C TYR A 35 7.76 1.40 -4.48
N ALA A 36 8.89 1.38 -3.78
CA ALA A 36 9.95 0.41 -3.99
C ALA A 36 9.75 -0.73 -2.97
N GLN A 37 9.27 -1.89 -3.41
CA GLN A 37 9.29 -3.12 -2.63
C GLN A 37 10.27 -4.09 -3.27
N ASP A 38 11.51 -4.14 -2.79
CA ASP A 38 12.43 -5.20 -3.19
C ASP A 38 11.81 -6.55 -2.82
N ALA A 39 11.80 -7.47 -3.76
CA ALA A 39 10.88 -8.56 -3.80
C ALA A 39 11.58 -9.90 -3.93
N ASP A 40 11.46 -10.66 -2.84
CA ASP A 40 11.78 -12.07 -2.77
C ASP A 40 10.65 -12.82 -2.09
N LEU A 41 10.57 -14.10 -2.47
CA LEU A 41 9.50 -15.02 -2.19
C LEU A 41 9.51 -15.45 -0.74
N ARG A 42 8.85 -14.65 0.11
CA ARG A 42 8.23 -15.13 1.35
C ARG A 42 7.13 -14.20 1.81
N GLY A 43 6.02 -14.81 2.24
CA GLY A 43 4.82 -14.14 2.71
C GLY A 43 5.10 -13.17 3.86
N SER A 44 5.16 -11.88 3.56
CA SER A 44 4.73 -10.83 4.47
C SER A 44 3.55 -10.14 3.83
N ILE A 45 2.41 -10.33 4.46
CA ILE A 45 1.12 -9.76 4.09
C ILE A 45 1.09 -8.27 4.47
N SER A 46 0.63 -7.42 3.56
CA SER A 46 0.05 -6.11 3.87
C SER A 46 -1.45 -6.20 3.56
N ASP A 47 -2.25 -6.75 4.47
CA ASP A 47 -3.68 -7.04 4.22
C ASP A 47 -4.63 -5.85 4.51
N ASP A 48 -4.15 -4.70 5.01
CA ASP A 48 -5.05 -3.64 5.48
C ASP A 48 -4.73 -2.24 4.91
N ILE A 49 -4.84 -2.06 3.59
CA ILE A 49 -4.96 -0.72 2.96
C ILE A 49 -6.37 -0.49 2.35
N ALA A 50 -7.35 -1.33 2.70
CA ALA A 50 -8.74 -1.17 2.24
C ALA A 50 -9.68 -0.49 3.27
N ALA A 51 -9.15 0.08 4.36
CA ALA A 51 -9.95 0.70 5.43
C ALA A 51 -9.57 2.17 5.72
N ALA A 52 -9.10 2.90 4.71
CA ALA A 52 -8.77 4.33 4.84
C ALA A 52 -9.25 5.13 3.62
N THR A 53 -10.49 4.92 3.19
CA THR A 53 -11.29 5.92 2.45
C THR A 53 -12.74 5.79 2.92
N ASP A 54 -13.04 6.42 4.05
CA ASP A 54 -14.41 6.79 4.40
C ASP A 54 -14.30 8.15 5.10
N THR A 55 -14.30 9.21 4.29
CA THR A 55 -14.49 10.58 4.79
C THR A 55 -15.99 10.86 4.73
N ASP A 56 -16.56 11.12 5.91
CA ASP A 56 -17.94 11.57 6.10
C ASP A 56 -18.28 12.72 5.14
N ASP A 57 -19.30 12.49 4.31
CA ASP A 57 -19.97 13.54 3.54
C ASP A 57 -20.99 14.23 4.47
N ALA A 58 -20.53 15.28 5.14
CA ALA A 58 -21.41 16.23 5.83
C ALA A 58 -21.76 17.36 4.86
N GLY A 59 -22.92 17.24 4.21
CA GLY A 59 -23.50 18.31 3.41
C GLY A 59 -23.76 19.55 4.27
N ALA A 60 -23.06 20.63 3.95
CA ALA A 60 -23.36 21.97 4.42
C ALA A 60 -23.66 22.85 3.20
N ASP A 61 -24.94 23.16 3.01
CA ASP A 61 -25.40 24.23 2.13
C ASP A 61 -24.85 25.57 2.67
N THR A 62 -24.07 26.28 1.86
CA THR A 62 -23.74 27.69 2.09
C THR A 62 -24.10 28.48 0.84
N ASP A 63 -25.20 29.23 0.94
CA ASP A 63 -25.53 30.33 0.05
C ASP A 63 -25.16 31.66 0.74
N GLY A 64 -24.59 32.58 -0.04
CA GLY A 64 -24.85 34.01 0.12
C GLY A 64 -23.88 34.84 0.96
N PHE A 65 -22.89 35.41 0.28
CA PHE A 65 -22.21 36.67 0.60
C PHE A 65 -23.15 37.76 1.16
N TYR A 66 -22.74 38.46 2.23
CA TYR A 66 -22.71 39.94 2.35
C TYR A 66 -22.04 40.34 3.70
N SER A 67 -21.10 41.26 3.63
CA SER A 67 -20.62 42.12 4.75
C SER A 67 -20.75 43.56 4.24
N PRO A 68 -21.03 44.56 5.11
CA PRO A 68 -19.96 45.17 5.90
C PRO A 68 -20.33 45.70 7.31
N GLU A 69 -19.27 45.80 8.13
CA GLU A 69 -18.85 46.86 9.09
C GLU A 69 -19.89 47.55 10.00
N GLN A 70 -19.81 47.36 11.34
CA GLN A 70 -19.11 48.21 12.33
C GLN A 70 -19.63 49.66 12.44
N ASP A 71 -20.47 49.94 13.44
CA ASP A 71 -20.11 50.78 14.60
C ASP A 71 -21.35 51.10 15.45
N ASN A 72 -21.23 50.97 16.77
CA ASN A 72 -22.27 51.38 17.71
C ASN A 72 -21.60 52.15 18.87
N ALA A 73 -21.74 53.47 18.87
CA ALA A 73 -21.40 54.34 19.98
C ALA A 73 -22.41 55.49 20.13
N SER A 74 -23.18 55.40 21.23
CA SER A 74 -23.65 56.45 22.14
C SER A 74 -24.27 57.78 21.65
N SER A 75 -25.51 57.96 22.12
CA SER A 75 -26.10 59.14 22.79
C SER A 75 -26.63 60.33 21.96
N GLY A 76 -27.89 60.68 22.23
CA GLY A 76 -28.23 62.03 22.71
C GLY A 76 -29.33 62.82 21.96
N LYS A 77 -30.48 62.97 22.65
CA LYS A 77 -31.53 64.02 22.52
C LYS A 77 -32.34 64.03 21.21
N GLY A 78 -33.66 64.18 21.18
CA GLY A 78 -34.72 64.46 22.15
C GLY A 78 -35.88 65.09 21.37
N ASP A 79 -37.14 64.72 21.63
CA ASP A 79 -38.25 65.66 21.92
C ASP A 79 -39.59 64.94 22.15
N LEU A 80 -40.24 65.35 23.25
CA LEU A 80 -41.67 65.56 23.55
C LEU A 80 -42.72 64.93 22.59
N SER A 81 -43.77 64.24 23.03
CA SER A 81 -44.80 64.72 23.97
C SER A 81 -45.75 63.58 24.38
N GLN A 82 -46.31 63.71 25.58
CA GLN A 82 -47.21 62.80 26.29
C GLN A 82 -48.60 63.46 26.32
N GLU A 83 -49.70 62.73 26.12
CA GLU A 83 -50.99 63.18 26.68
C GLU A 83 -51.95 62.04 27.01
N THR A 84 -52.43 62.10 28.24
CA THR A 84 -53.43 61.27 28.93
C THR A 84 -54.81 61.93 28.76
N PRO A 85 -55.93 61.20 28.66
CA PRO A 85 -57.25 61.83 28.70
C PRO A 85 -57.70 62.09 30.15
N ALA A 86 -58.21 63.29 30.40
CA ALA A 86 -58.88 63.70 31.63
C ALA A 86 -60.39 63.83 31.42
N ALA A 87 -61.12 63.70 32.53
CA ALA A 87 -62.54 63.43 32.69
C ALA A 87 -63.52 64.55 32.26
N ASP A 88 -64.79 64.11 32.14
CA ASP A 88 -66.03 64.79 31.73
C ASP A 88 -66.32 66.17 32.37
N PRO A 89 -67.28 66.90 31.77
CA PRO A 89 -68.53 67.05 32.50
C PRO A 89 -69.81 66.85 31.69
N VAL A 90 -70.84 66.46 32.44
CA VAL A 90 -72.24 66.19 32.10
C VAL A 90 -72.99 67.47 31.73
N SER A 91 -73.84 67.40 30.70
CA SER A 91 -75.07 68.20 30.60
C SER A 91 -76.12 67.47 29.75
N GLU A 92 -77.30 67.32 30.33
CA GLU A 92 -78.51 66.70 29.78
C GLU A 92 -79.03 67.44 28.53
N ASP A 93 -79.49 66.70 27.51
CA ASP A 93 -80.84 66.95 26.97
C ASP A 93 -81.37 65.75 26.18
N LEU A 94 -82.64 65.42 26.41
CA LEU A 94 -83.37 64.30 25.84
C LEU A 94 -83.97 64.68 24.49
N THR A 95 -83.59 64.00 23.41
CA THR A 95 -84.45 63.90 22.22
C THR A 95 -84.50 62.48 21.67
N PHE A 96 -85.71 61.92 21.73
CA PHE A 96 -86.08 60.62 21.20
C PHE A 96 -86.16 60.67 19.66
N LEU A 97 -85.50 59.74 18.98
CA LEU A 97 -85.74 59.38 17.58
C LEU A 97 -86.14 57.89 17.51
N PRO A 98 -87.15 57.53 16.70
CA PRO A 98 -87.80 56.21 16.78
C PRO A 98 -86.96 55.08 16.18
N ASP A 99 -87.02 53.95 16.90
CA ASP A 99 -86.60 52.60 16.56
C ASP A 99 -87.14 52.11 15.21
N ASN A 100 -86.24 51.86 14.25
CA ASN A 100 -86.30 50.72 13.32
C ASN A 100 -85.24 50.79 12.19
N ILE A 101 -83.98 50.45 12.50
CA ILE A 101 -83.01 50.01 11.49
C ILE A 101 -82.81 48.50 11.62
N ARG A 102 -82.97 47.80 10.50
CA ARG A 102 -82.85 46.34 10.36
C ARG A 102 -81.45 45.88 10.75
N VAL A 103 -81.38 44.88 11.63
CA VAL A 103 -80.15 44.13 11.94
C VAL A 103 -79.64 43.47 10.67
N GLY A 104 -78.53 44.00 10.14
CA GLY A 104 -77.69 43.30 9.17
C GLY A 104 -76.95 42.16 9.87
N ALA A 105 -76.85 41.01 9.23
CA ALA A 105 -76.15 39.85 9.77
C ALA A 105 -74.70 40.22 10.12
N VAL A 106 -74.29 39.95 11.35
CA VAL A 106 -72.89 39.92 11.76
C VAL A 106 -72.23 38.76 11.02
N LEU A 107 -71.40 39.08 10.02
CA LEU A 107 -70.38 38.14 9.58
C LEU A 107 -69.43 37.94 10.78
N PRO A 108 -69.19 36.70 11.24
CA PRO A 108 -68.12 36.50 12.19
C PRO A 108 -66.81 36.87 11.47
N ASP A 109 -66.12 37.88 11.98
CA ASP A 109 -64.68 38.01 11.81
C ASP A 109 -64.09 36.69 12.31
N ASP A 110 -63.77 35.80 11.37
CA ASP A 110 -63.19 34.50 11.65
C ASP A 110 -61.67 34.61 11.85
N ASP A 111 -61.22 35.73 12.43
CA ASP A 111 -59.89 35.90 13.03
C ASP A 111 -59.89 35.35 14.47
N THR A 112 -60.62 34.25 14.69
CA THR A 112 -60.19 33.31 15.71
C THR A 112 -58.90 32.68 15.20
N VAL A 113 -57.78 33.24 15.62
CA VAL A 113 -56.48 32.57 15.58
C VAL A 113 -56.69 31.24 16.32
N ARG A 114 -57.02 30.19 15.55
CA ARG A 114 -56.96 28.81 16.01
C ARG A 114 -55.58 28.67 16.59
N ALA A 115 -55.48 28.55 17.91
CA ALA A 115 -54.24 28.22 18.59
C ALA A 115 -53.63 27.03 17.83
N GLN A 116 -52.60 27.33 17.05
CA GLN A 116 -51.92 26.34 16.23
C GLN A 116 -51.39 25.32 17.23
N ARG A 117 -51.65 24.02 17.05
CA ARG A 117 -51.16 23.01 17.98
C ARG A 117 -49.64 23.13 18.07
N GLU A 118 -49.12 23.70 19.15
CA GLU A 118 -47.68 23.79 19.42
C GLU A 118 -47.08 22.41 19.73
N ASN A 119 -47.91 21.47 20.18
CA ASN A 119 -47.53 20.08 20.36
C ASN A 119 -47.93 19.26 19.12
N LEU A 120 -47.20 19.47 18.02
CA LEU A 120 -47.15 18.47 16.96
C LEU A 120 -46.58 17.18 17.55
N ARG A 121 -47.25 16.05 17.33
CA ARG A 121 -46.73 14.75 17.74
C ARG A 121 -45.37 14.57 17.04
N ALA A 122 -44.28 14.58 17.81
CA ALA A 122 -42.98 14.17 17.30
C ALA A 122 -43.16 12.78 16.68
N ARG A 123 -42.71 12.61 15.43
CA ARG A 123 -42.65 11.28 14.84
C ARG A 123 -41.80 10.43 15.81
N PRO A 124 -42.19 9.18 16.09
CA PRO A 124 -41.33 8.34 16.91
C PRO A 124 -39.94 8.37 16.28
N GLU A 125 -38.89 8.60 17.07
CA GLU A 125 -37.51 8.27 16.67
C GLU A 125 -37.38 6.74 16.63
N GLN A 126 -38.22 6.09 15.83
CA GLN A 126 -38.08 4.71 15.44
C GLN A 126 -37.26 4.71 14.16
N GLY A 127 -35.98 4.42 14.35
CA GLY A 127 -35.02 4.28 13.26
C GLY A 127 -34.03 5.43 13.22
N ARG A 128 -33.04 5.40 14.12
CA ARG A 128 -31.67 5.54 13.59
C ARG A 128 -31.61 4.53 12.46
N SER A 129 -31.51 4.97 11.20
CA SER A 129 -31.17 4.04 10.14
C SER A 129 -29.88 3.39 10.61
N PHE A 130 -29.96 2.10 10.96
CA PHE A 130 -28.75 1.35 11.22
C PHE A 130 -28.11 1.25 9.85
N THR A 131 -27.26 2.21 9.51
CA THR A 131 -26.43 2.12 8.32
C THR A 131 -25.56 0.91 8.59
N PRO A 132 -25.76 -0.22 7.89
CA PRO A 132 -24.97 -1.40 8.16
C PRO A 132 -23.51 -1.01 7.97
N GLU A 133 -22.69 -1.24 8.99
CA GLU A 133 -21.25 -0.98 8.92
C GLU A 133 -20.70 -1.66 7.66
N ALA A 134 -19.95 -0.90 6.85
CA ALA A 134 -19.48 -1.38 5.54
C ALA A 134 -18.60 -2.63 5.67
N ASP A 135 -17.86 -2.75 6.78
CA ASP A 135 -17.12 -3.94 7.21
C ASP A 135 -17.26 -4.16 8.73
N PRO A 136 -18.22 -4.99 9.19
CA PRO A 136 -18.45 -5.24 10.61
C PRO A 136 -17.31 -5.94 11.35
N TYR A 137 -16.33 -6.47 10.61
CA TYR A 137 -15.18 -7.20 11.13
C TYR A 137 -13.87 -6.43 10.97
N ALA A 138 -13.91 -5.19 10.46
CA ALA A 138 -12.74 -4.34 10.43
C ALA A 138 -12.21 -4.08 11.85
N PRO A 139 -10.87 -4.04 12.04
CA PRO A 139 -10.27 -3.68 13.33
C PRO A 139 -10.64 -2.24 13.69
N ILE A 140 -11.07 -2.03 14.93
CA ILE A 140 -11.44 -0.70 15.44
C ILE A 140 -10.17 0.14 15.67
N GLY A 141 -9.08 -0.54 16.01
CA GLY A 141 -7.83 0.08 16.38
C GLY A 141 -7.87 0.69 17.78
N ILE A 142 -6.71 1.22 18.18
CA ILE A 142 -6.44 1.85 19.46
C ILE A 142 -5.96 3.27 19.15
N ARG A 143 -6.71 4.28 19.61
CA ARG A 143 -6.27 5.67 19.49
C ARG A 143 -5.13 5.93 20.48
N ALA A 144 -3.97 6.32 19.96
CA ALA A 144 -2.78 6.67 20.71
C ALA A 144 -2.29 8.06 20.27
N GLY A 145 -2.74 9.10 20.97
CA GLY A 145 -2.51 10.49 20.55
C GLY A 145 -3.16 10.77 19.19
N SER A 146 -2.39 11.32 18.26
CA SER A 146 -2.81 11.60 16.89
C SER A 146 -2.66 10.40 15.94
N PHE A 147 -2.66 9.18 16.47
CA PHE A 147 -2.52 7.95 15.69
C PHE A 147 -3.60 6.93 16.05
N ILE A 148 -4.01 6.16 15.06
CA ILE A 148 -4.85 4.97 15.22
C ILE A 148 -3.97 3.76 14.96
N LEU A 149 -3.78 2.93 15.98
CA LEU A 149 -2.97 1.72 15.96
C LEU A 149 -3.86 0.49 15.74
N LYS A 150 -3.59 -0.32 14.73
CA LYS A 150 -4.29 -1.58 14.43
C LYS A 150 -3.30 -2.75 14.59
N PRO A 151 -3.12 -3.27 15.82
CA PRO A 151 -2.27 -4.43 16.04
C PRO A 151 -3.00 -5.73 15.68
N SER A 152 -2.25 -6.71 15.17
CA SER A 152 -2.72 -8.08 15.05
C SER A 152 -1.63 -9.10 15.38
N LEU A 153 -2.07 -10.25 15.87
CA LEU A 153 -1.25 -11.42 16.18
C LEU A 153 -1.85 -12.63 15.46
N GLU A 154 -1.02 -13.37 14.76
CA GLU A 154 -1.36 -14.63 14.12
C GLU A 154 -0.50 -15.73 14.73
N GLN A 155 -1.13 -16.84 15.12
CA GLN A 155 -0.44 -17.96 15.72
C GLN A 155 -0.96 -19.25 15.11
N GLY A 156 -0.07 -20.08 14.56
CA GLY A 156 -0.50 -21.30 13.88
C GLY A 156 0.60 -22.31 13.64
N ILE A 157 0.24 -23.36 12.91
CA ILE A 157 1.12 -24.47 12.53
C ILE A 157 1.19 -24.52 11.00
N LYS A 158 2.42 -24.65 10.49
CA LYS A 158 2.69 -24.84 9.07
C LYS A 158 3.32 -26.21 8.83
N ALA A 159 2.71 -27.06 8.02
CA ALA A 159 3.33 -28.28 7.52
C ALA A 159 3.86 -28.02 6.11
N THR A 160 5.11 -28.36 5.85
CA THR A 160 5.76 -28.17 4.55
C THR A 160 6.46 -29.44 4.07
N SER A 161 6.45 -29.67 2.76
CA SER A 161 7.21 -30.74 2.13
C SER A 161 8.72 -30.44 2.10
N ASN A 162 9.10 -29.17 2.21
CA ASN A 162 10.47 -28.68 2.16
C ASN A 162 10.65 -27.54 3.17
N GLY A 163 11.41 -27.79 4.24
CA GLY A 163 11.55 -26.88 5.37
C GLY A 163 12.35 -25.62 5.07
N ASP A 164 13.43 -25.77 4.30
CA ASP A 164 14.41 -24.71 4.02
C ASP A 164 14.31 -24.13 2.60
N ASN A 165 13.36 -24.62 1.78
CA ASN A 165 13.26 -24.32 0.35
C ASN A 165 14.61 -24.53 -0.37
N SER A 166 15.18 -25.72 -0.20
CA SER A 166 16.46 -26.13 -0.77
C SER A 166 16.34 -27.44 -1.57
N SER A 167 17.33 -27.73 -2.42
CA SER A 167 17.40 -28.96 -3.22
C SER A 167 17.38 -30.24 -2.38
N ASN A 168 18.06 -30.21 -1.23
CA ASN A 168 18.12 -31.32 -0.27
C ASN A 168 17.11 -31.16 0.89
N GLY A 169 16.14 -30.25 0.74
CA GLY A 169 15.16 -29.97 1.78
C GLY A 169 14.23 -31.16 2.05
N SER A 170 13.80 -31.29 3.30
CA SER A 170 12.92 -32.36 3.76
C SER A 170 11.71 -31.79 4.48
N ARG A 171 10.76 -32.67 4.80
CA ARG A 171 9.48 -32.27 5.38
C ARG A 171 9.68 -31.69 6.78
N ALA A 172 8.89 -30.68 7.13
CA ALA A 172 8.91 -30.07 8.45
C ALA A 172 7.50 -29.64 8.90
N ILE A 173 7.28 -29.67 10.21
CA ILE A 173 6.16 -29.02 10.87
C ILE A 173 6.73 -27.87 11.69
N LEU A 174 6.21 -26.67 11.45
CA LEU A 174 6.71 -25.42 11.97
C LEU A 174 5.62 -24.78 12.83
N ASN A 175 6.01 -24.21 13.96
CA ASN A 175 5.25 -23.19 14.65
C ASN A 175 5.52 -21.85 13.95
N GLU A 176 4.47 -21.10 13.61
CA GLU A 176 4.58 -19.78 13.02
C GLU A 176 3.80 -18.75 13.85
N THR A 177 4.53 -17.74 14.33
CA THR A 177 3.97 -16.57 15.02
C THR A 177 4.19 -15.34 14.15
N THR A 178 3.13 -14.61 13.81
CA THR A 178 3.20 -13.36 13.06
C THR A 178 2.60 -12.22 13.88
N LEU A 179 3.37 -11.15 14.07
CA LEU A 179 2.89 -9.90 14.66
C LEU A 179 2.78 -8.86 13.55
N ARG A 180 1.70 -8.07 13.54
CA ARG A 180 1.55 -6.91 12.66
C ARG A 180 1.07 -5.71 13.45
N LEU A 181 1.49 -4.53 13.06
CA LEU A 181 1.06 -3.24 13.59
C LEU A 181 0.97 -2.26 12.42
N ASN A 182 -0.23 -1.77 12.15
CA ASN A 182 -0.45 -0.62 11.30
C ASN A 182 -0.75 0.60 12.19
N ALA A 183 -0.09 1.73 11.96
CA ALA A 183 -0.37 2.99 12.61
C ALA A 183 -0.62 4.06 11.55
N LEU A 184 -1.71 4.79 11.68
CA LEU A 184 -2.09 5.87 10.76
C LEU A 184 -2.36 7.15 11.55
N SER A 185 -1.79 8.27 11.09
CA SER A 185 -2.05 9.57 11.68
C SER A 185 -3.46 10.08 11.38
N ASP A 186 -4.05 10.86 12.28
CA ASP A 186 -5.34 11.54 12.09
C ASP A 186 -5.22 13.03 11.75
N TRP A 187 -4.08 13.44 11.18
CA TRP A 187 -3.79 14.81 10.82
C TRP A 187 -4.63 15.28 9.62
N LEU A 188 -5.02 16.57 9.62
CA LEU A 188 -5.89 17.15 8.58
C LEU A 188 -5.19 17.36 7.23
N GLN A 189 -3.92 17.78 7.26
CA GLN A 189 -3.17 18.19 6.06
C GLN A 189 -2.02 17.24 5.71
N HIS A 190 -1.39 16.65 6.71
CA HIS A 190 -0.21 15.80 6.53
C HIS A 190 -0.59 14.35 6.81
N GLN A 191 0.26 13.42 6.41
CA GLN A 191 0.01 12.01 6.66
C GLN A 191 1.27 11.31 7.13
N ALA A 192 1.19 10.60 8.24
CA ALA A 192 2.22 9.67 8.69
C ALA A 192 1.62 8.27 8.83
N SER A 193 2.39 7.27 8.43
CA SER A 193 2.02 5.86 8.59
C SER A 193 3.22 5.04 9.04
N LEU A 194 2.95 3.98 9.81
CA LEU A 194 3.92 2.95 10.18
C LEU A 194 3.29 1.59 9.95
N ASP A 195 3.88 0.81 9.06
CA ASP A 195 3.54 -0.59 8.83
C ASP A 195 4.68 -1.45 9.37
N ALA A 196 4.43 -2.21 10.43
CA ALA A 196 5.40 -3.14 11.01
C ALA A 196 4.84 -4.56 10.99
N SER A 197 5.67 -5.52 10.59
CA SER A 197 5.34 -6.94 10.62
C SER A 197 6.56 -7.75 11.01
N GLY A 198 6.36 -8.85 11.74
CA GLY A 198 7.40 -9.79 12.08
C GLY A 198 6.84 -11.20 12.13
N THR A 199 7.50 -12.13 11.44
CA THR A 199 7.13 -13.54 11.41
C THR A 199 8.28 -14.37 11.93
N PHE A 200 8.01 -15.23 12.91
CA PHE A 200 8.96 -16.20 13.42
C PHE A 200 8.45 -17.60 13.17
N SER A 201 9.15 -18.33 12.29
CA SER A 201 8.89 -19.75 12.03
C SER A 201 9.96 -20.62 12.69
N LYS A 202 9.56 -21.63 13.48
CA LYS A 202 10.48 -22.59 14.09
C LYS A 202 9.96 -24.03 13.97
N SER A 203 10.84 -24.95 13.60
CA SER A 203 10.57 -26.39 13.56
C SER A 203 10.12 -26.94 14.91
N ILE A 204 9.00 -27.67 14.88
CA ILE A 204 8.53 -28.54 15.96
C ILE A 204 9.02 -29.97 15.69
N SER A 205 8.98 -30.40 14.43
CA SER A 205 9.43 -31.73 13.98
C SER A 205 9.87 -31.72 12.52
N GLY A 206 10.69 -32.69 12.12
CA GLY A 206 11.23 -32.80 10.76
C GLY A 206 12.55 -32.03 10.63
N GLN A 207 12.78 -31.43 9.47
CA GLN A 207 13.97 -30.59 9.25
C GLN A 207 14.07 -29.47 10.29
N ASP A 208 15.27 -29.22 10.82
CA ASP A 208 15.48 -28.11 11.75
C ASP A 208 15.52 -26.79 10.97
N VAL A 209 14.52 -25.95 11.20
CA VAL A 209 14.31 -24.70 10.48
C VAL A 209 14.03 -23.62 11.52
N SER A 210 14.72 -22.49 11.43
CA SER A 210 14.46 -21.32 12.27
C SER A 210 14.58 -20.08 11.42
N GLU A 211 13.46 -19.43 11.15
CA GLU A 211 13.41 -18.33 10.20
C GLU A 211 12.70 -17.12 10.80
N PRO A 212 13.49 -16.17 11.34
CA PRO A 212 12.98 -14.86 11.71
C PRO A 212 12.86 -13.98 10.47
N GLN A 213 11.77 -13.23 10.40
CA GLN A 213 11.53 -12.19 9.41
C GLN A 213 10.97 -10.97 10.12
N ALA A 214 11.43 -9.78 9.73
CA ALA A 214 10.86 -8.52 10.17
C ALA A 214 10.83 -7.53 9.01
N ASN A 215 9.79 -6.73 8.93
CA ASN A 215 9.64 -5.64 7.97
C ASN A 215 8.96 -4.46 8.66
N ILE A 216 9.62 -3.32 8.70
CA ILE A 216 9.12 -2.07 9.26
C ILE A 216 9.22 -1.02 8.16
N LEU A 217 8.14 -0.29 7.92
CA LEU A 217 8.03 0.75 6.91
C LEU A 217 7.34 1.96 7.51
N GLY A 218 8.09 3.04 7.70
CA GLY A 218 7.55 4.35 8.09
C GLY A 218 7.44 5.25 6.87
N ARG A 219 6.29 5.91 6.69
CA ARG A 219 6.08 6.91 5.64
C ARG A 219 5.58 8.21 6.23
N LEU A 220 6.07 9.32 5.70
CA LEU A 220 5.62 10.66 6.02
C LEU A 220 5.40 11.44 4.73
N ARG A 221 4.22 12.03 4.59
CA ARG A 221 3.85 12.95 3.53
C ARG A 221 3.52 14.30 4.15
N LEU A 222 4.21 15.32 3.67
CA LEU A 222 4.00 16.72 4.04
C LEU A 222 3.51 17.48 2.81
N ASP A 223 2.23 17.84 2.82
CA ASP A 223 1.65 18.73 1.83
C ASP A 223 1.97 20.19 2.17
N LEU A 224 2.84 20.80 1.37
CA LEU A 224 3.30 22.18 1.53
C LEU A 224 2.54 23.14 0.59
N ALA A 225 2.76 24.43 0.77
CA ALA A 225 2.22 25.45 -0.13
C ALA A 225 2.70 25.27 -1.58
N ASN A 226 1.99 25.90 -2.51
CA ASN A 226 2.36 25.93 -3.93
C ASN A 226 2.41 24.53 -4.59
N GLN A 227 1.46 23.66 -4.25
CA GLN A 227 1.31 22.33 -4.85
C GLN A 227 2.61 21.49 -4.74
N THR A 228 3.32 21.64 -3.62
CA THR A 228 4.59 20.96 -3.36
C THR A 228 4.38 19.93 -2.27
N THR A 229 4.78 18.69 -2.52
CA THR A 229 4.68 17.59 -1.55
C THR A 229 6.07 17.07 -1.22
N VAL A 230 6.37 16.91 0.08
CA VAL A 230 7.58 16.25 0.54
C VAL A 230 7.21 14.87 1.07
N ASN A 231 7.90 13.84 0.58
CA ASN A 231 7.69 12.46 0.98
C ASN A 231 8.98 11.93 1.60
N ALA A 232 8.89 11.40 2.81
CA ALA A 232 9.98 10.68 3.46
C ALA A 232 9.54 9.24 3.74
N GLU A 233 10.41 8.30 3.45
CA GLU A 233 10.21 6.88 3.72
C GLU A 233 11.43 6.33 4.44
N THR A 234 11.20 5.46 5.41
CA THR A 234 12.25 4.70 6.10
C THR A 234 11.80 3.26 6.21
N SER A 235 12.71 2.32 6.01
CA SER A 235 12.41 0.91 6.14
C SER A 235 13.54 0.13 6.81
N TYR A 236 13.15 -0.95 7.48
CA TYR A 236 14.04 -1.95 8.03
C TYR A 236 13.51 -3.33 7.71
N ARG A 237 14.37 -4.19 7.17
CA ARG A 237 14.04 -5.57 6.84
C ARG A 237 15.07 -6.51 7.46
N LEU A 238 14.59 -7.60 8.04
CA LEU A 238 15.40 -8.72 8.50
C LEU A 238 14.90 -9.99 7.81
N ARG A 239 15.81 -10.76 7.23
CA ARG A 239 15.51 -12.07 6.67
C ARG A 239 16.70 -13.02 6.83
N ARG A 240 16.43 -14.32 6.79
CA ARG A 240 17.47 -15.32 6.54
C ARG A 240 17.76 -15.39 5.04
N GLU A 241 19.02 -15.49 4.67
CA GLU A 241 19.41 -15.71 3.28
C GLU A 241 18.77 -16.99 2.73
N SER A 242 18.33 -16.99 1.47
CA SER A 242 17.74 -18.18 0.83
C SER A 242 18.76 -19.32 0.78
N ALA A 243 18.29 -20.55 0.96
CA ALA A 243 19.13 -21.74 0.81
C ALA A 243 19.57 -21.96 -0.65
N SER A 244 18.83 -21.40 -1.61
CA SER A 244 19.16 -21.39 -3.04
C SER A 244 19.92 -20.12 -3.48
N SER A 245 20.45 -19.34 -2.53
CA SER A 245 21.23 -18.13 -2.83
C SER A 245 22.47 -18.47 -3.68
N PRO A 246 22.67 -17.85 -4.85
CA PRO A 246 23.87 -18.04 -5.66
C PRO A 246 25.17 -17.64 -4.94
N ASN A 247 25.05 -16.71 -3.99
CA ASN A 247 26.15 -16.21 -3.17
C ASN A 247 26.20 -16.87 -1.79
N GLY A 248 25.34 -17.87 -1.55
CA GLY A 248 25.25 -18.58 -0.28
C GLY A 248 26.51 -19.39 -0.01
N VAL A 249 26.84 -19.54 1.26
CA VAL A 249 27.91 -20.44 1.69
C VAL A 249 27.41 -21.88 1.55
N VAL A 250 28.09 -22.67 0.70
CA VAL A 250 27.77 -24.08 0.45
C VAL A 250 27.83 -24.87 1.78
N ASP A 251 26.82 -25.72 2.01
CA ASP A 251 26.68 -26.55 3.21
C ASP A 251 26.74 -25.78 4.55
N ALA A 252 26.32 -24.50 4.54
CA ALA A 252 26.15 -23.74 5.76
C ALA A 252 25.06 -24.39 6.64
N LEU A 253 25.46 -24.82 7.85
CA LEU A 253 24.54 -25.30 8.88
C LEU A 253 23.53 -24.22 9.27
N LYS A 254 23.99 -22.96 9.29
CA LYS A 254 23.13 -21.80 9.52
C LYS A 254 23.48 -20.69 8.54
N ARG A 255 22.49 -20.37 7.71
CA ARG A 255 22.55 -19.30 6.71
C ARG A 255 22.60 -17.92 7.39
N PRO A 256 23.34 -16.95 6.82
CA PRO A 256 23.37 -15.57 7.29
C PRO A 256 21.99 -14.95 7.49
N LEU A 257 21.87 -14.08 8.49
CA LEU A 257 20.81 -13.09 8.55
C LEU A 257 21.23 -11.86 7.75
N VAL A 258 20.32 -11.33 6.94
CA VAL A 258 20.51 -10.11 6.16
C VAL A 258 19.63 -9.03 6.77
N HIS A 259 20.24 -7.92 7.16
CA HIS A 259 19.58 -6.72 7.63
C HIS A 259 19.67 -5.66 6.53
N THR A 260 18.54 -5.14 6.09
CA THR A 260 18.47 -4.05 5.10
C THR A 260 17.85 -2.84 5.76
N PHE A 261 18.55 -1.71 5.73
CA PHE A 261 18.05 -0.41 6.18
C PHE A 261 17.90 0.49 4.97
N ALA A 262 16.75 1.11 4.75
CA ALA A 262 16.59 2.07 3.67
C ALA A 262 15.94 3.37 4.14
N GLY A 263 16.30 4.46 3.47
CA GLY A 263 15.72 5.77 3.65
C GLY A 263 15.56 6.46 2.30
N ARG A 264 14.41 7.07 2.05
CA ARG A 264 14.12 7.82 0.83
C ARG A 264 13.54 9.17 1.19
N LEU A 265 13.96 10.20 0.47
CA LEU A 265 13.42 11.56 0.59
C LEU A 265 13.12 12.09 -0.81
N GLY A 266 11.87 12.48 -1.04
CA GLY A 266 11.39 12.98 -2.31
C GLY A 266 10.70 14.33 -2.16
N VAL A 267 10.94 15.22 -3.12
CA VAL A 267 10.17 16.45 -3.28
C VAL A 267 9.48 16.38 -4.63
N GLU A 268 8.19 16.67 -4.63
CA GLU A 268 7.34 16.65 -5.80
C GLU A 268 6.64 17.99 -5.94
N ARG A 269 6.52 18.47 -7.18
CA ARG A 269 5.71 19.63 -7.51
C ARG A 269 4.82 19.29 -8.70
N ASP A 270 3.52 19.47 -8.52
CA ASP A 270 2.50 19.22 -9.55
C ASP A 270 1.72 20.52 -9.81
N THR A 271 1.91 21.12 -10.99
CA THR A 271 1.22 22.36 -11.38
C THR A 271 -0.16 22.11 -12.00
N GLY A 272 -0.59 20.85 -12.05
CA GLY A 272 -1.78 20.37 -12.76
C GLY A 272 -1.49 19.98 -14.21
N LEU A 273 -0.69 20.77 -14.93
CA LEU A 273 -0.28 20.46 -16.31
C LEU A 273 1.05 19.70 -16.36
N LEU A 274 2.03 20.14 -15.56
CA LEU A 274 3.36 19.55 -15.49
C LEU A 274 3.63 19.11 -14.07
N PHE A 275 4.29 17.97 -13.91
CA PHE A 275 4.79 17.56 -12.61
C PHE A 275 6.25 17.13 -12.70
N GLY A 276 6.96 17.36 -11.60
CA GLY A 276 8.35 16.97 -11.43
C GLY A 276 8.58 16.42 -10.04
N ARG A 277 9.40 15.38 -9.96
CA ARG A 277 9.79 14.75 -8.70
C ARG A 277 11.29 14.46 -8.70
N VAL A 278 11.94 14.78 -7.60
CA VAL A 278 13.32 14.38 -7.32
C VAL A 278 13.31 13.55 -6.05
N THR A 279 13.86 12.34 -6.10
CA THR A 279 13.93 11.43 -4.95
C THR A 279 15.36 10.97 -4.73
N GLY A 280 15.90 11.21 -3.54
CA GLY A 280 17.15 10.62 -3.07
C GLY A 280 16.87 9.37 -2.25
N GLY A 281 17.74 8.37 -2.35
CA GLY A 281 17.63 7.11 -1.61
C GLY A 281 18.98 6.64 -1.09
N LEU A 282 18.95 6.01 0.09
CA LEU A 282 20.04 5.25 0.67
C LEU A 282 19.50 3.89 1.11
N GLU A 283 20.24 2.83 0.81
CA GLU A 283 19.97 1.47 1.25
C GLU A 283 21.27 0.86 1.73
N HIS A 284 21.26 0.20 2.89
CA HIS A 284 22.43 -0.45 3.46
C HIS A 284 22.08 -1.89 3.82
N ASP A 285 22.81 -2.83 3.23
CA ASP A 285 22.72 -4.26 3.51
C ASP A 285 23.87 -4.70 4.42
N MET A 286 23.51 -5.40 5.50
CA MET A 286 24.45 -6.03 6.41
C MET A 286 24.22 -7.53 6.46
N TYR A 287 25.28 -8.28 6.19
CA TYR A 287 25.27 -9.74 6.18
C TYR A 287 25.89 -10.28 7.47
N GLY A 288 25.14 -11.16 8.13
CA GLY A 288 25.64 -11.94 9.26
C GLY A 288 26.61 -13.04 8.83
N ASN A 289 27.24 -13.69 9.80
CA ASN A 289 28.14 -14.81 9.51
C ASN A 289 27.34 -16.08 9.15
N ALA A 290 27.93 -16.92 8.30
CA ALA A 290 27.46 -18.29 8.09
C ALA A 290 28.15 -19.23 9.10
N GLU A 291 27.43 -20.22 9.62
CA GLU A 291 28.00 -21.28 10.47
C GLU A 291 28.17 -22.57 9.64
N LEU A 292 29.35 -23.19 9.69
CA LEU A 292 29.67 -24.39 8.90
C LEU A 292 29.35 -25.68 9.66
N ALA A 293 28.97 -26.74 8.93
CA ALA A 293 28.77 -28.08 9.51
C ALA A 293 30.06 -28.68 10.10
N SER A 294 31.22 -28.30 9.59
CA SER A 294 32.56 -28.70 10.10
C SER A 294 32.96 -27.98 11.40
N GLY A 295 32.17 -27.02 11.87
CA GLY A 295 32.51 -26.11 12.95
C GLY A 295 33.18 -24.82 12.44
N GLY A 296 32.99 -23.72 13.17
CA GLY A 296 33.49 -22.40 12.81
C GLY A 296 32.48 -21.53 12.05
N THR A 297 32.88 -20.30 11.75
CA THR A 297 32.03 -19.29 11.08
C THR A 297 32.76 -18.67 9.89
N VAL A 298 32.05 -18.50 8.78
CA VAL A 298 32.52 -17.73 7.62
C VAL A 298 31.93 -16.33 7.70
N THR A 299 32.81 -15.31 7.73
CA THR A 299 32.38 -13.92 7.64
C THR A 299 31.79 -13.63 6.26
N GLN A 300 30.76 -12.79 6.21
CA GLN A 300 30.13 -12.31 4.97
C GLN A 300 30.18 -10.79 4.86
N LYS A 301 31.07 -10.15 5.64
CA LYS A 301 31.19 -8.68 5.71
C LYS A 301 31.64 -8.04 4.40
N ASP A 302 32.35 -8.78 3.56
CA ASP A 302 32.74 -8.36 2.21
C ASP A 302 31.53 -8.12 1.28
N ARG A 303 30.32 -8.55 1.70
CA ARG A 303 29.04 -8.30 1.01
C ARG A 303 28.30 -7.08 1.53
N ASN A 304 28.71 -6.54 2.68
CA ASN A 304 28.07 -5.35 3.23
C ASN A 304 28.26 -4.18 2.27
N ASN A 305 27.16 -3.52 1.93
CA ASN A 305 27.20 -2.45 0.95
C ASN A 305 26.13 -1.41 1.20
N THR A 306 26.41 -0.21 0.72
CA THR A 306 25.48 0.92 0.70
C THR A 306 25.19 1.29 -0.74
N TYR A 307 23.91 1.27 -1.12
CA TYR A 307 23.43 1.80 -2.39
C TYR A 307 22.85 3.19 -2.20
N ALA A 308 23.46 4.18 -2.84
CA ALA A 308 22.96 5.55 -2.88
C ALA A 308 22.42 5.87 -4.26
N SER A 309 21.22 6.46 -4.34
CA SER A 309 20.60 6.79 -5.63
C SER A 309 19.87 8.13 -5.63
N VAL A 310 19.76 8.70 -6.83
CA VAL A 310 18.94 9.87 -7.14
C VAL A 310 18.11 9.56 -8.36
N ALA A 311 16.79 9.67 -8.22
CA ALA A 311 15.83 9.54 -9.31
C ALA A 311 15.20 10.90 -9.61
N ILE A 312 15.23 11.30 -10.87
CA ILE A 312 14.59 12.51 -11.38
C ILE A 312 13.49 12.06 -12.34
N ARG A 313 12.26 12.47 -12.05
CA ARG A 313 11.07 12.13 -12.82
C ARG A 313 10.36 13.40 -13.26
N GLY A 314 9.94 13.45 -14.51
CA GLY A 314 9.16 14.55 -15.07
C GLY A 314 8.08 14.03 -16.01
N GLY A 315 6.92 14.65 -15.97
CA GLY A 315 5.80 14.27 -16.80
C GLY A 315 4.78 15.39 -16.96
N PHE A 316 3.71 15.09 -17.68
CA PHE A 316 2.63 16.04 -17.93
C PHE A 316 1.27 15.34 -17.84
N SER A 317 0.24 16.10 -17.52
CA SER A 317 -1.13 15.61 -17.45
C SER A 317 -1.75 15.61 -18.84
N LEU A 318 -1.88 14.42 -19.44
CA LEU A 318 -2.55 14.26 -20.74
C LEU A 318 -4.08 14.29 -20.56
N SER A 319 -4.57 13.75 -19.44
CA SER A 319 -5.95 13.82 -18.99
C SER A 319 -5.98 13.69 -17.47
N PRO A 320 -7.10 14.00 -16.79
CA PRO A 320 -7.23 13.80 -15.34
C PRO A 320 -6.91 12.37 -14.88
N ALA A 321 -7.05 11.38 -15.76
CA ALA A 321 -6.83 9.98 -15.45
C ALA A 321 -5.52 9.38 -15.97
N LEU A 322 -4.70 10.15 -16.69
CA LEU A 322 -3.50 9.62 -17.35
C LEU A 322 -2.39 10.68 -17.42
N LYS A 323 -1.25 10.38 -16.80
CA LYS A 323 -0.06 11.23 -16.78
C LYS A 323 1.18 10.45 -17.29
N PRO A 324 1.59 10.62 -18.56
CA PRO A 324 2.86 10.08 -19.03
C PRO A 324 4.07 10.75 -18.36
N PHE A 325 5.15 9.99 -18.19
CA PHE A 325 6.39 10.48 -17.60
C PHE A 325 7.64 9.81 -18.16
N ALA A 326 8.77 10.48 -17.94
CA ALA A 326 10.10 9.93 -18.08
C ALA A 326 10.85 10.01 -16.75
N GLU A 327 11.71 9.04 -16.49
CA GLU A 327 12.50 8.92 -15.27
C GLU A 327 13.94 8.56 -15.60
N VAL A 328 14.87 9.25 -14.95
CA VAL A 328 16.30 8.92 -14.94
C VAL A 328 16.70 8.60 -13.51
N GLU A 329 17.33 7.45 -13.31
CA GLU A 329 17.89 7.03 -12.03
C GLU A 329 19.41 6.92 -12.16
N LEU A 330 20.13 7.58 -11.26
CA LEU A 330 21.59 7.48 -11.14
C LEU A 330 21.88 6.94 -9.73
N GLY A 331 22.73 5.94 -9.62
CA GLY A 331 23.10 5.38 -8.32
C GLY A 331 24.52 4.85 -8.28
N LYS A 332 25.00 4.62 -7.07
CA LYS A 332 26.30 4.04 -6.78
C LYS A 332 26.17 3.06 -5.63
N ARG A 333 26.64 1.83 -5.84
CA ARG A 333 26.81 0.82 -4.81
C ARG A 333 28.24 0.88 -4.30
N MET A 334 28.39 0.95 -2.98
CA MET A 334 29.66 1.10 -2.29
C MET A 334 29.75 -0.03 -1.27
N PHE A 335 30.67 -0.96 -1.48
CA PHE A 335 30.96 -2.01 -0.50
C PHE A 335 31.77 -1.44 0.65
N ASP A 336 31.48 -1.89 1.87
CA ASP A 336 32.20 -1.46 3.08
C ASP A 336 33.67 -1.85 2.99
N GLU A 337 33.95 -3.03 2.44
CA GLU A 337 35.28 -3.50 2.09
C GLU A 337 35.57 -3.16 0.62
N ARG A 338 36.65 -2.40 0.39
CA ARG A 338 37.02 -1.97 -0.97
C ARG A 338 37.30 -3.17 -1.89
N ILE A 339 37.99 -4.17 -1.37
CA ILE A 339 38.39 -5.39 -2.07
C ILE A 339 37.77 -6.56 -1.31
N ASP A 340 37.02 -7.41 -2.01
CA ASP A 340 36.38 -8.57 -1.41
C ASP A 340 37.39 -9.68 -1.03
N SER A 341 36.91 -10.74 -0.38
CA SER A 341 37.73 -11.90 -0.01
C SER A 341 38.41 -12.61 -1.18
N ASN A 342 37.95 -12.36 -2.42
CA ASN A 342 38.47 -12.92 -3.66
C ASN A 342 39.36 -11.95 -4.46
N GLY A 343 39.61 -10.74 -3.93
CA GLY A 343 40.48 -9.75 -4.56
C GLY A 343 39.82 -8.83 -5.59
N TYR A 344 38.50 -8.66 -5.59
CA TYR A 344 37.75 -7.82 -6.55
C TYR A 344 37.19 -6.53 -5.93
N GLU A 345 37.22 -5.43 -6.67
CA GLU A 345 36.52 -4.18 -6.33
C GLU A 345 35.08 -4.20 -6.87
N ARG A 346 34.11 -4.60 -6.02
CA ARG A 346 32.70 -4.81 -6.43
C ARG A 346 31.82 -3.56 -6.36
N SER A 347 32.33 -2.47 -5.79
CA SER A 347 31.66 -1.17 -5.84
C SER A 347 31.44 -0.76 -7.30
N GLY A 348 30.45 0.08 -7.57
CA GLY A 348 30.15 0.42 -8.95
C GLY A 348 28.92 1.30 -9.11
N ARG A 349 28.66 1.74 -10.34
CA ARG A 349 27.59 2.69 -10.64
C ARG A 349 26.44 1.98 -11.34
N GLN A 350 25.25 2.55 -11.19
CA GLN A 350 24.03 2.07 -11.81
C GLN A 350 23.27 3.24 -12.42
N TYR A 351 22.76 3.04 -13.62
CA TYR A 351 21.96 4.03 -14.32
C TYR A 351 20.73 3.36 -14.92
N ALA A 352 19.58 4.01 -14.86
CA ALA A 352 18.37 3.58 -15.53
C ALA A 352 17.68 4.75 -16.21
N LEU A 353 17.16 4.51 -17.42
CA LEU A 353 16.28 5.42 -18.13
C LEU A 353 14.97 4.69 -18.39
N ARG A 354 13.86 5.25 -17.90
CA ARG A 354 12.52 4.65 -17.99
C ARG A 354 11.51 5.65 -18.53
N GLY A 355 10.54 5.15 -19.29
CA GLY A 355 9.32 5.86 -19.65
C GLY A 355 8.12 5.13 -19.07
N GLY A 356 7.11 5.87 -18.61
CA GLY A 356 5.98 5.28 -17.92
C GLY A 356 4.69 6.07 -18.03
N LEU A 357 3.64 5.47 -17.46
CA LEU A 357 2.30 6.03 -17.36
C LEU A 357 1.83 5.91 -15.92
N ILE A 358 1.35 7.02 -15.36
CA ILE A 358 0.54 7.04 -14.15
C ILE A 358 -0.91 7.08 -14.61
N PHE A 359 -1.76 6.24 -14.03
CA PHE A 359 -3.19 6.25 -14.27
C PHE A 359 -3.92 6.40 -12.94
N ASP A 360 -4.96 7.24 -12.97
CA ASP A 360 -5.78 7.54 -11.80
C ASP A 360 -7.25 7.57 -12.22
N ARG A 361 -7.92 6.43 -12.11
CA ARG A 361 -9.38 6.32 -12.26
C ARG A 361 -10.06 6.17 -10.90
N GLY A 362 -9.47 6.78 -9.88
CA GLY A 362 -9.89 6.71 -8.50
C GLY A 362 -9.73 5.34 -7.86
N GLU A 363 -10.63 5.02 -6.94
CA GLU A 363 -10.54 3.81 -6.11
C GLU A 363 -10.54 2.52 -6.92
N LYS A 364 -11.17 2.51 -8.10
CA LYS A 364 -11.30 1.30 -8.92
C LYS A 364 -10.03 0.89 -9.62
N PHE A 365 -9.21 1.81 -10.10
CA PHE A 365 -8.02 1.49 -10.89
C PHE A 365 -7.04 2.64 -10.87
N ASN A 366 -5.89 2.43 -10.25
CA ASN A 366 -4.86 3.45 -10.08
C ASN A 366 -3.48 2.82 -10.00
N GLY A 367 -2.45 3.61 -10.24
CA GLY A 367 -1.07 3.18 -10.12
C GLY A 367 -0.20 3.67 -11.27
N GLU A 368 0.96 3.03 -11.40
CA GLU A 368 1.94 3.36 -12.41
C GLU A 368 2.64 2.13 -12.99
N ILE A 369 3.06 2.26 -14.24
CA ILE A 369 3.91 1.30 -14.93
C ILE A 369 4.99 2.09 -15.67
N ALA A 370 6.24 1.67 -15.51
CA ALA A 370 7.40 2.20 -16.21
C ALA A 370 8.25 1.06 -16.76
N ALA A 371 8.80 1.28 -17.95
CA ALA A 371 9.73 0.36 -18.58
C ALA A 371 10.86 1.13 -19.25
N GLY A 372 12.01 0.49 -19.41
CA GLY A 372 13.16 1.10 -20.01
C GLY A 372 14.38 0.20 -20.01
N TYR A 373 15.55 0.81 -19.85
CA TYR A 373 16.82 0.10 -19.86
C TYR A 373 17.68 0.54 -18.68
N MET A 374 18.45 -0.40 -18.14
CA MET A 374 19.39 -0.11 -17.08
C MET A 374 20.74 -0.78 -17.32
N GLN A 375 21.77 -0.20 -16.72
CA GLN A 375 23.12 -0.75 -16.71
C GLN A 375 23.72 -0.52 -15.32
N ALA A 376 24.40 -1.54 -14.81
CA ALA A 376 25.24 -1.49 -13.64
C ALA A 376 26.66 -1.91 -14.04
N ASP A 377 27.63 -1.08 -13.68
CA ASP A 377 29.06 -1.32 -13.84
C ASP A 377 29.70 -1.67 -12.50
N SER A 378 30.90 -2.22 -12.55
CA SER A 378 31.78 -2.44 -11.39
C SER A 378 33.06 -1.64 -11.57
N ASP A 379 33.62 -1.17 -10.46
CA ASP A 379 34.87 -0.40 -10.41
C ASP A 379 36.05 -1.29 -10.86
N ASP A 380 35.99 -2.61 -10.62
CA ASP A 380 36.95 -3.57 -11.15
C ASP A 380 36.70 -3.90 -12.65
N PRO A 381 37.65 -3.60 -13.55
CA PRO A 381 37.48 -3.82 -14.99
C PRO A 381 37.45 -5.31 -15.39
N ARG A 382 37.78 -6.24 -14.47
CA ARG A 382 37.67 -7.69 -14.71
C ARG A 382 36.23 -8.19 -14.61
N LEU A 383 35.33 -7.41 -14.02
CA LEU A 383 33.92 -7.75 -13.88
C LEU A 383 33.12 -7.10 -15.02
N ALA A 384 32.38 -7.92 -15.76
CA ALA A 384 31.58 -7.45 -16.89
C ALA A 384 30.35 -6.67 -16.43
N ASN A 385 29.95 -5.65 -17.21
CA ASN A 385 28.75 -4.86 -16.90
C ASN A 385 27.48 -5.72 -16.94
N ILE A 386 26.55 -5.44 -16.03
CA ILE A 386 25.20 -6.01 -16.02
C ILE A 386 24.27 -5.01 -16.69
N SER A 387 23.63 -5.40 -17.78
CA SER A 387 22.65 -4.53 -18.44
C SER A 387 21.43 -5.31 -18.91
N GLY A 388 20.32 -4.61 -19.08
CA GLY A 388 19.09 -5.22 -19.54
C GLY A 388 17.85 -4.34 -19.38
N PRO A 389 16.67 -4.90 -19.71
CA PRO A 389 15.41 -4.19 -19.56
C PRO A 389 15.16 -3.85 -18.09
N SER A 390 14.60 -2.67 -17.84
CA SER A 390 14.18 -2.24 -16.50
C SER A 390 12.66 -2.08 -16.48
N ILE A 391 11.99 -2.64 -15.48
CA ILE A 391 10.55 -2.47 -15.26
C ILE A 391 10.31 -2.04 -13.82
N ASN A 392 9.38 -1.10 -13.62
CA ASN A 392 8.80 -0.77 -12.32
C ASN A 392 7.29 -0.67 -12.51
N ALA A 393 6.51 -1.34 -11.68
CA ALA A 393 5.05 -1.25 -11.72
C ALA A 393 4.46 -1.40 -10.33
N MET A 394 3.45 -0.59 -10.04
CA MET A 394 2.57 -0.76 -8.89
C MET A 394 1.17 -0.35 -9.33
N VAL A 395 0.25 -1.31 -9.33
CA VAL A 395 -1.09 -1.15 -9.89
C VAL A 395 -2.11 -1.71 -8.93
N ASN A 396 -3.05 -0.87 -8.49
CA ASN A 396 -4.20 -1.31 -7.72
C ASN A 396 -5.43 -1.34 -8.63
N TRP A 397 -6.20 -2.42 -8.52
CA TRP A 397 -7.40 -2.63 -9.29
C TRP A 397 -8.48 -3.29 -8.44
N SER A 398 -9.61 -2.62 -8.28
CA SER A 398 -10.79 -3.14 -7.59
C SER A 398 -11.91 -3.30 -8.62
N PRO A 399 -11.95 -4.43 -9.36
CA PRO A 399 -12.90 -4.64 -10.47
C PRO A 399 -14.36 -4.58 -10.04
N LEU A 400 -14.63 -5.01 -8.80
CA LEU A 400 -15.95 -5.10 -8.22
C LEU A 400 -15.85 -4.97 -6.69
N ARG A 401 -16.91 -4.50 -6.04
CA ARG A 401 -16.89 -4.24 -4.59
C ARG A 401 -16.48 -5.49 -3.81
N GLY A 402 -15.53 -5.32 -2.89
CA GLY A 402 -14.98 -6.41 -2.09
C GLY A 402 -14.00 -7.31 -2.84
N THR A 403 -13.57 -6.96 -4.05
CA THR A 403 -12.41 -7.58 -4.71
C THR A 403 -11.35 -6.51 -4.92
N ASP A 404 -10.19 -6.71 -4.32
CA ASP A 404 -9.04 -5.83 -4.42
C ASP A 404 -7.87 -6.62 -5.01
N MET A 405 -7.24 -6.09 -6.05
CA MET A 405 -6.10 -6.70 -6.73
C MET A 405 -4.93 -5.73 -6.73
N ARG A 406 -3.74 -6.23 -6.42
CA ARG A 406 -2.51 -5.44 -6.47
C ARG A 406 -1.47 -6.15 -7.30
N PHE A 407 -1.00 -5.49 -8.34
CA PHE A 407 0.10 -5.95 -9.17
C PHE A 407 1.34 -5.13 -8.88
N PHE A 408 2.46 -5.81 -8.67
CA PHE A 408 3.76 -5.22 -8.43
C PHE A 408 4.79 -5.85 -9.35
N ALA A 409 5.72 -5.06 -9.90
CA ALA A 409 6.88 -5.57 -10.62
C ALA A 409 8.09 -4.65 -10.48
N GLN A 410 9.29 -5.22 -10.43
CA GLN A 410 10.54 -4.46 -10.32
C GLN A 410 11.71 -5.21 -10.98
N THR A 411 12.63 -4.46 -11.59
CA THR A 411 13.96 -4.97 -11.96
C THR A 411 15.01 -4.55 -10.94
N MET A 412 15.85 -5.50 -10.53
CA MET A 412 16.91 -5.29 -9.54
C MET A 412 18.21 -5.94 -10.00
N VAL A 413 19.33 -5.41 -9.51
CA VAL A 413 20.66 -5.97 -9.74
C VAL A 413 21.11 -6.63 -8.45
N ASP A 414 21.39 -7.92 -8.53
CA ASP A 414 21.93 -8.68 -7.41
C ASP A 414 23.40 -8.98 -7.67
N THR A 415 24.28 -8.42 -6.84
CA THR A 415 25.72 -8.54 -7.00
C THR A 415 26.19 -9.93 -6.65
N SER A 416 27.15 -10.49 -7.41
CA SER A 416 27.73 -11.79 -7.07
C SER A 416 28.92 -11.63 -6.14
N THR A 417 29.26 -12.67 -5.38
CA THR A 417 30.56 -12.83 -4.69
C THR A 417 31.50 -13.77 -5.43
N THR A 418 31.02 -14.47 -6.46
CA THR A 418 31.80 -15.45 -7.24
C THR A 418 32.94 -14.76 -8.00
N PRO A 419 34.17 -15.29 -7.95
CA PRO A 419 35.31 -14.73 -8.70
C PRO A 419 35.00 -14.57 -10.19
N GLY A 420 35.27 -13.38 -10.73
CA GLY A 420 35.07 -13.07 -12.16
C GLY A 420 33.61 -12.86 -12.59
N VAL A 421 32.66 -12.92 -11.66
CA VAL A 421 31.22 -12.73 -11.94
C VAL A 421 30.75 -11.42 -11.32
N ALA A 422 30.12 -10.56 -12.12
CA ALA A 422 29.60 -9.29 -11.61
C ALA A 422 28.31 -9.48 -10.78
N GLY A 423 27.41 -10.35 -11.21
CA GLY A 423 26.10 -10.51 -10.58
C GLY A 423 25.04 -11.12 -11.48
N SER A 424 23.80 -10.81 -11.18
CA SER A 424 22.62 -11.22 -11.93
C SER A 424 21.63 -10.06 -12.07
N LEU A 425 20.82 -10.12 -13.13
CA LEU A 425 19.70 -9.21 -13.32
C LEU A 425 18.42 -9.94 -12.93
N GLN A 426 17.68 -9.43 -11.94
CA GLN A 426 16.45 -10.03 -11.44
C GLN A 426 15.23 -9.24 -11.88
N HIS A 427 14.19 -9.94 -12.31
CA HIS A 427 12.86 -9.39 -12.54
C HIS A 427 11.88 -10.08 -11.61
N PHE A 428 11.31 -9.31 -10.70
CA PHE A 428 10.25 -9.78 -9.84
C PHE A 428 8.89 -9.27 -10.31
N ALA A 429 7.87 -10.10 -10.21
CA ALA A 429 6.48 -9.69 -10.30
C ALA A 429 5.60 -10.42 -9.29
N SER A 430 4.60 -9.74 -8.74
CA SER A 430 3.55 -10.34 -7.92
C SER A 430 2.17 -9.82 -8.24
N LEU A 431 1.17 -10.66 -8.03
CA LEU A 431 -0.25 -10.34 -8.09
C LEU A 431 -0.91 -10.84 -6.79
N ASP A 432 -1.36 -9.90 -5.96
CA ASP A 432 -2.16 -10.17 -4.78
C ASP A 432 -3.64 -9.95 -5.10
N ILE A 433 -4.53 -10.83 -4.62
CA ILE A 433 -5.97 -10.76 -4.83
C ILE A 433 -6.66 -11.04 -3.50
N THR A 434 -7.51 -10.12 -3.06
CA THR A 434 -8.35 -10.30 -1.87
C THR A 434 -9.81 -10.21 -2.27
N ARG A 435 -10.61 -11.21 -1.88
CA ARG A 435 -12.05 -11.28 -2.14
C ARG A 435 -12.82 -11.44 -0.84
N ARG A 436 -13.55 -10.41 -0.43
CA ARG A 436 -14.57 -10.50 0.63
C ARG A 436 -15.84 -11.14 0.04
N VAL A 437 -16.08 -12.40 0.38
CA VAL A 437 -17.27 -13.14 -0.10
C VAL A 437 -18.45 -12.95 0.84
N ARG A 438 -18.17 -12.82 2.13
CA ARG A 438 -19.14 -12.45 3.18
C ARG A 438 -18.47 -11.47 4.14
N ALA A 439 -19.25 -10.81 4.98
CA ALA A 439 -18.71 -9.93 6.02
C ALA A 439 -17.67 -10.64 6.91
N ASN A 440 -17.85 -11.94 7.18
CA ASN A 440 -16.97 -12.74 8.01
C ASN A 440 -16.08 -13.73 7.26
N LEU A 441 -16.00 -13.64 5.93
CA LEU A 441 -15.22 -14.58 5.12
C LEU A 441 -14.54 -13.87 3.95
N SER A 442 -13.22 -13.88 3.97
CA SER A 442 -12.37 -13.44 2.86
C SER A 442 -11.55 -14.59 2.30
N PHE A 443 -11.34 -14.58 0.99
CA PHE A 443 -10.33 -15.40 0.32
C PHE A 443 -9.18 -14.51 -0.14
N ASN A 444 -7.96 -15.02 -0.02
CA ASN A 444 -6.75 -14.41 -0.53
C ASN A 444 -6.12 -15.33 -1.58
N GLY A 445 -5.52 -14.71 -2.59
CA GLY A 445 -4.74 -15.38 -3.62
C GLY A 445 -3.48 -14.57 -3.90
N LYS A 446 -2.35 -15.25 -4.07
CA LYS A 446 -1.09 -14.62 -4.46
C LYS A 446 -0.43 -15.43 -5.56
N LEU A 447 0.08 -14.74 -6.57
CA LEU A 447 1.00 -15.29 -7.55
C LEU A 447 2.27 -14.45 -7.51
N ASP A 448 3.43 -15.09 -7.49
CA ASP A 448 4.72 -14.41 -7.46
C ASP A 448 5.75 -15.12 -8.35
N ALA A 449 6.61 -14.34 -8.98
CA ALA A 449 7.60 -14.81 -9.94
C ALA A 449 8.90 -14.03 -9.77
N ASN A 450 10.02 -14.73 -9.69
CA ASN A 450 11.37 -14.15 -9.80
C ASN A 450 12.12 -14.80 -10.96
N ILE A 451 12.54 -13.99 -11.92
CA ILE A 451 13.37 -14.40 -13.06
C ILE A 451 14.77 -13.81 -12.85
N ARG A 452 15.74 -14.67 -12.56
CA ARG A 452 17.13 -14.27 -12.35
C ARG A 452 17.98 -14.66 -13.55
N GLN A 453 18.51 -13.66 -14.26
CA GLN A 453 19.46 -13.87 -15.34
C GLN A 453 20.89 -13.83 -14.79
N ASN A 454 21.50 -15.00 -14.61
CA ASN A 454 22.84 -15.10 -14.05
C ASN A 454 23.90 -14.72 -15.10
N LYS A 455 24.93 -13.98 -14.68
CA LYS A 455 26.06 -13.59 -15.55
C LYS A 455 27.32 -14.43 -15.33
N ASP A 456 27.20 -15.51 -14.54
CA ASP A 456 28.22 -16.55 -14.34
C ASP A 456 28.19 -17.65 -15.41
N GLY A 457 27.23 -17.60 -16.35
CA GLY A 457 27.05 -18.62 -17.38
C GLY A 457 26.12 -19.76 -16.99
N THR A 458 25.51 -19.76 -15.80
CA THR A 458 24.56 -20.79 -15.35
C THR A 458 23.13 -20.56 -15.85
N GLY A 459 22.95 -19.73 -16.88
CA GLY A 459 21.66 -19.46 -17.50
C GLY A 459 20.71 -18.63 -16.63
N THR A 460 19.41 -18.93 -16.75
CA THR A 460 18.33 -18.19 -16.07
C THR A 460 17.65 -19.08 -15.05
N ASP A 461 17.53 -18.60 -13.82
CA ASP A 461 16.75 -19.25 -12.77
C ASP A 461 15.32 -18.69 -12.77
N TYR A 462 14.35 -19.58 -12.59
CA TYR A 462 12.94 -19.23 -12.52
C TYR A 462 12.39 -19.70 -11.17
N THR A 463 11.86 -18.77 -10.38
CA THR A 463 11.11 -19.12 -9.18
C THR A 463 9.67 -18.67 -9.32
N LEU A 464 8.73 -19.59 -9.11
CA LEU A 464 7.30 -19.33 -9.23
C LEU A 464 6.60 -19.82 -7.97
N GLY A 465 5.74 -18.98 -7.41
CA GLY A 465 4.90 -19.32 -6.27
C GLY A 465 3.44 -18.97 -6.49
N ALA A 466 2.58 -19.78 -5.88
CA ALA A 466 1.15 -19.59 -5.84
C ALA A 466 0.64 -19.88 -4.43
N GLU A 467 -0.15 -18.97 -3.88
CA GLU A 467 -0.79 -19.12 -2.58
C GLU A 467 -2.29 -18.88 -2.72
N ILE A 468 -3.07 -19.71 -2.03
CA ILE A 468 -4.49 -19.48 -1.80
C ILE A 468 -4.76 -19.57 -0.30
N GLY A 469 -5.67 -18.77 0.21
CA GLY A 469 -6.07 -18.88 1.59
C GLY A 469 -7.50 -18.41 1.83
N ALA A 470 -7.92 -18.59 3.08
CA ALA A 470 -9.20 -18.14 3.56
C ALA A 470 -9.08 -17.68 5.02
N THR A 471 -9.69 -16.54 5.31
CA THR A 471 -9.82 -16.02 6.67
C THR A 471 -11.30 -15.99 7.04
N TYR A 472 -11.65 -16.72 8.10
CA TYR A 472 -13.02 -16.78 8.64
C TYR A 472 -13.08 -16.13 10.01
N TRP A 473 -13.83 -15.03 10.10
CA TRP A 473 -14.02 -14.29 11.35
C TRP A 473 -15.11 -14.92 12.22
N LEU A 474 -14.72 -15.33 13.43
CA LEU A 474 -15.64 -15.81 14.46
C LEU A 474 -16.36 -14.64 15.15
N ASN A 475 -15.63 -13.55 15.33
CA ASN A 475 -16.09 -12.25 15.81
C ASN A 475 -15.10 -11.18 15.31
N ARG A 476 -15.31 -9.89 15.63
CA ARG A 476 -14.43 -8.79 15.17
C ARG A 476 -12.95 -8.93 15.58
N MET A 477 -12.67 -9.65 16.67
CA MET A 477 -11.32 -9.75 17.25
C MET A 477 -10.62 -11.07 16.90
N VAL A 478 -11.35 -12.11 16.51
CA VAL A 478 -10.81 -13.47 16.35
C VAL A 478 -11.24 -14.07 15.02
N ALA A 479 -10.27 -14.54 14.25
CA ALA A 479 -10.46 -15.29 13.02
C ALA A 479 -9.64 -16.57 12.99
N ILE A 480 -10.08 -17.52 12.17
CA ILE A 480 -9.32 -18.67 11.73
C ILE A 480 -8.72 -18.32 10.36
N ASP A 481 -7.42 -18.54 10.20
CA ASP A 481 -6.70 -18.32 8.95
C ASP A 481 -6.13 -19.64 8.44
N ALA A 482 -6.33 -19.92 7.15
CA ALA A 482 -5.78 -21.10 6.50
C ALA A 482 -5.17 -20.72 5.15
N ARG A 483 -3.94 -21.18 4.89
CA ARG A 483 -3.18 -20.86 3.68
C ARG A 483 -2.56 -22.12 3.08
N LEU A 484 -2.57 -22.21 1.76
CA LEU A 484 -1.91 -23.25 0.97
C LEU A 484 -0.97 -22.57 0.00
N ARG A 485 0.33 -22.90 0.04
CA ARG A 485 1.33 -22.35 -0.86
C ARG A 485 2.06 -23.46 -1.60
N HIS A 486 2.19 -23.31 -2.91
CA HIS A 486 3.07 -24.09 -3.77
C HIS A 486 4.15 -23.17 -4.33
N GLU A 487 5.40 -23.59 -4.28
CA GLU A 487 6.54 -22.83 -4.79
C GLU A 487 7.56 -23.79 -5.41
N PHE A 488 8.17 -23.38 -6.51
CA PHE A 488 9.30 -24.10 -7.09
C PHE A 488 10.32 -23.14 -7.69
N GLN A 489 11.58 -23.56 -7.65
CA GLN A 489 12.69 -22.92 -8.33
C GLN A 489 13.30 -23.90 -9.31
N THR A 490 13.43 -23.51 -10.57
CA THR A 490 14.19 -24.26 -11.60
C THR A 490 15.47 -23.51 -11.93
N SER A 491 16.59 -24.23 -12.00
CA SER A 491 17.92 -23.69 -12.29
C SER A 491 18.72 -24.68 -13.13
N GLN A 492 19.75 -24.23 -13.82
CA GLN A 492 20.76 -25.11 -14.42
C GLN A 492 21.78 -25.63 -13.38
N VAL A 493 21.76 -25.06 -12.17
CA VAL A 493 22.57 -25.51 -11.04
C VAL A 493 21.71 -26.36 -10.11
N ALA A 494 22.04 -27.65 -10.01
CA ALA A 494 21.19 -28.64 -9.34
C ALA A 494 20.95 -28.37 -7.85
N ASP A 495 21.89 -27.72 -7.16
CA ASP A 495 21.79 -27.37 -5.74
C ASP A 495 20.79 -26.23 -5.46
N ARG A 496 20.42 -25.45 -6.49
CA ARG A 496 19.45 -24.34 -6.41
C ARG A 496 18.03 -24.74 -6.78
N GLU A 497 17.82 -25.92 -7.37
CA GLU A 497 16.51 -26.40 -7.77
C GLU A 497 15.73 -26.95 -6.58
N TYR A 498 14.47 -26.55 -6.41
CA TYR A 498 13.61 -27.13 -5.37
C TYR A 498 12.13 -26.99 -5.70
N GLN A 499 11.32 -27.75 -4.95
CA GLN A 499 9.88 -27.58 -4.88
C GLN A 499 9.41 -27.65 -3.42
N SER A 500 8.38 -26.90 -3.10
CA SER A 500 7.81 -26.79 -1.76
C SER A 500 6.29 -26.68 -1.83
N ASN A 501 5.61 -27.51 -1.05
CA ASN A 501 4.18 -27.43 -0.80
C ASN A 501 4.00 -27.22 0.69
N SER A 502 3.26 -26.19 1.08
CA SER A 502 2.99 -25.90 2.48
C SER A 502 1.52 -25.61 2.72
N ILE A 503 1.06 -26.03 3.89
CA ILE A 503 -0.25 -25.73 4.45
C ILE A 503 -0.04 -25.06 5.81
N TYR A 504 -0.70 -23.95 6.03
CA TYR A 504 -0.77 -23.24 7.30
C TYR A 504 -2.21 -23.22 7.79
N VAL A 505 -2.39 -23.43 9.09
CA VAL A 505 -3.65 -23.19 9.78
C VAL A 505 -3.33 -22.51 11.12
N GLY A 506 -4.03 -21.42 11.41
CA GLY A 506 -3.82 -20.65 12.63
C GLY A 506 -5.01 -19.80 13.03
N MET A 507 -4.82 -19.07 14.11
CA MET A 507 -5.76 -18.09 14.62
C MET A 507 -5.17 -16.69 14.46
N LYS A 508 -5.99 -15.76 13.95
CA LYS A 508 -5.69 -14.33 13.89
C LYS A 508 -6.46 -13.61 14.99
N PHE A 509 -5.76 -12.77 15.73
CA PHE A 509 -6.29 -11.88 16.74
C PHE A 509 -6.03 -10.44 16.31
N GLN A 510 -7.03 -9.56 16.40
CA GLN A 510 -6.85 -8.15 16.04
C GLN A 510 -7.58 -7.23 17.01
N LYS A 511 -7.19 -5.96 17.00
CA LYS A 511 -7.87 -4.90 17.75
C LYS A 511 -8.16 -3.68 16.91
#